data_AF-A0A0H4XLU7-F1
#
_entry.id   AF-A0A0H4XLU7-F1
#
_cell.length_a   1.000
_cell.length_b   1.000
_cell.length_c   1.000
_cell.angle_alpha   90.00
_cell.angle_beta   90.00
_cell.angle_gamma   90.00
#
_symmetry.space_group_name_H-M   'P 1'
#
loop_
_entity.id
_entity.type
_entity.pdbx_description
1 polymer ?
#
loop_
_entity_poly.entity_id
_entity_poly.type
_entity_poly.pdbx_seq_one_letter_code
_entity_poly.pdbx_strand_id
1 'polypeptide(L)'
;MRRVDKQQVLDASLGGIRIYSDEQYTQDTELELDLFLRDGTSLECKARVAWTRKLAKDAVARFEVGLAFTDVPPLAMERLKSVLVADDEAASGSM
;
A
#
# COMPACT_ATOMS: atom_id res chain seq x y z
N MET A 1 18.11 -34.54 0.37
CA MET A 1 18.00 -33.23 1.07
C MET A 1 18.42 -32.13 0.11
N ARG A 2 17.48 -31.30 -0.39
CA ARG A 2 17.83 -30.02 -1.01
C ARG A 2 17.65 -28.95 0.06
N ARG A 3 18.73 -28.27 0.44
CA ARG A 3 18.63 -27.02 1.20
C ARG A 3 18.05 -26.00 0.22
N VAL A 4 16.82 -25.56 0.48
CA VAL A 4 16.31 -24.33 -0.11
C VAL A 4 17.00 -23.24 0.68
N ASP A 5 17.96 -22.56 0.07
CA ASP A 5 18.52 -21.34 0.65
C ASP A 5 17.34 -20.41 0.92
N LYS A 6 17.05 -20.17 2.21
CA LYS A 6 16.04 -19.20 2.63
C LYS A 6 16.58 -17.84 2.21
N GLN A 7 16.15 -17.37 1.05
CA GLN A 7 16.31 -15.99 0.66
C GLN A 7 15.67 -15.16 1.78
N GLN A 8 16.48 -14.36 2.48
CA GLN A 8 15.99 -13.36 3.40
C GLN A 8 15.18 -12.37 2.54
N VAL A 9 13.87 -12.52 2.53
CA VAL A 9 12.97 -11.51 1.97
C VAL A 9 13.02 -10.35 2.93
N LEU A 10 14.03 -9.51 2.75
CA LEU A 10 14.02 -8.13 3.22
C LEU A 10 12.82 -7.49 2.55
N ASP A 11 11.80 -7.21 3.37
CA ASP A 11 10.58 -6.45 3.08
C ASP A 11 10.55 -5.88 1.66
N ALA A 12 9.95 -6.64 0.73
CA ALA A 12 9.95 -6.31 -0.69
C ALA A 12 8.97 -5.15 -0.92
N SER A 13 9.37 -3.95 -0.52
CA SER A 13 8.70 -2.69 -0.84
C SER A 13 8.86 -2.39 -2.33
N LEU A 14 8.05 -3.04 -3.15
CA LEU A 14 7.72 -2.57 -4.50
C LEU A 14 6.55 -1.54 -4.46
N GLY A 15 6.33 -0.91 -3.30
CA GLY A 15 5.25 0.04 -3.07
C GLY A 15 3.93 -0.70 -2.90
N GLY A 16 3.53 -0.92 -1.66
CA GLY A 16 2.14 -1.24 -1.37
C GLY A 16 1.48 -0.03 -0.75
N ILE A 17 0.15 -0.02 -0.70
CA ILE A 17 -0.57 0.93 0.13
C ILE A 17 -1.44 0.18 1.12
N ARG A 18 -1.66 0.82 2.26
CA ARG A 18 -2.64 0.37 3.23
C ARG A 18 -3.86 1.28 3.14
N ILE A 19 -5.04 0.67 3.04
CA ILE A 19 -6.32 1.37 3.08
C ILE A 19 -7.17 0.87 4.25
N TYR A 20 -8.14 1.69 4.63
CA TYR A 20 -9.23 1.33 5.52
C TYR A 20 -10.49 1.16 4.67
N SER A 21 -11.24 0.08 4.88
CA SER A 21 -12.47 -0.18 4.14
C SER A 21 -13.54 -0.80 5.03
N ASP A 22 -14.80 -0.48 4.74
CA ASP A 22 -15.96 -1.18 5.32
C ASP A 22 -16.34 -2.44 4.52
N GLU A 23 -15.78 -2.58 3.32
CA GLU A 23 -15.91 -3.78 2.50
C GLU A 23 -14.85 -4.81 2.86
N GLN A 24 -15.23 -6.09 2.74
CA GLN A 24 -14.32 -7.20 2.90
C GLN A 24 -13.79 -7.62 1.54
N TYR A 25 -12.47 -7.61 1.39
CA TYR A 25 -11.81 -8.17 0.20
C TYR A 25 -11.15 -9.51 0.51
N THR A 26 -11.21 -10.41 -0.46
CA THR A 26 -10.45 -11.67 -0.46
C THR A 26 -9.01 -11.43 -0.85
N GLN A 27 -8.11 -12.25 -0.32
CA GLN A 27 -6.71 -12.23 -0.74
C GLN A 27 -6.60 -12.53 -2.25
N ASP A 28 -5.62 -11.91 -2.90
CA ASP A 28 -5.32 -12.00 -4.32
C ASP A 28 -6.36 -11.36 -5.27
N THR A 29 -7.41 -10.72 -4.73
CA THR A 29 -8.32 -9.89 -5.54
C THR A 29 -7.57 -8.72 -6.17
N GLU A 30 -7.76 -8.53 -7.48
CA GLU A 30 -7.27 -7.35 -8.19
C GLU A 30 -8.24 -6.18 -8.04
N LEU A 31 -7.68 -5.00 -7.80
CA LEU A 31 -8.40 -3.74 -7.64
C LEU A 31 -7.79 -2.70 -8.58
N GLU A 32 -8.66 -1.96 -9.26
CA GLU A 32 -8.30 -0.71 -9.93
C GLU A 32 -8.52 0.43 -8.93
N LEU A 33 -7.51 1.29 -8.78
CA LEU A 33 -7.46 2.29 -7.73
C LEU A 33 -7.22 3.68 -8.32
N ASP A 34 -8.03 4.63 -7.86
CA ASP A 34 -7.80 6.06 -8.03
C ASP A 34 -7.27 6.64 -6.72
N LEU A 35 -5.98 6.99 -6.71
CA LEU A 35 -5.32 7.57 -5.55
C LEU A 35 -5.33 9.09 -5.68
N PHE A 36 -6.00 9.76 -4.75
CA PHE A 36 -6.00 11.21 -4.66
C PHE A 36 -4.86 11.68 -3.77
N LEU A 37 -3.95 12.46 -4.34
CA LEU A 37 -2.77 12.99 -3.66
C LEU A 37 -3.07 14.35 -3.01
N ARG A 38 -2.25 14.73 -2.02
CA ARG A 38 -2.43 16.01 -1.31
C ARG A 38 -2.20 17.24 -2.18
N ASP A 39 -1.44 17.10 -3.27
CA ASP A 39 -1.22 18.16 -4.26
C ASP A 39 -2.45 18.40 -5.17
N GLY A 40 -3.54 17.67 -4.94
CA GLY A 40 -4.78 17.75 -5.71
C GLY A 40 -4.77 16.94 -7.00
N THR A 41 -3.67 16.23 -7.29
CA THR A 41 -3.60 15.31 -8.43
C THR A 41 -4.14 13.93 -8.07
N SER A 42 -4.46 13.13 -9.09
CA SER A 42 -4.84 11.74 -8.93
C SER A 42 -3.91 10.81 -9.72
N LEU A 43 -3.85 9.56 -9.29
CA LEU A 43 -3.09 8.48 -9.92
C LEU A 43 -3.97 7.24 -10.07
N GLU A 44 -4.04 6.71 -11.28
CA GLU A 44 -4.66 5.42 -11.54
C GLU A 44 -3.59 4.31 -11.45
N CYS A 45 -3.89 3.23 -10.72
CA CYS A 45 -3.01 2.08 -10.65
C CYS A 45 -3.79 0.79 -10.39
N LYS A 46 -3.15 -0.35 -10.67
CA LYS A 46 -3.68 -1.67 -10.31
C LYS A 46 -2.93 -2.23 -9.11
N ALA A 47 -3.69 -2.82 -8.21
CA ALA A 47 -3.13 -3.50 -7.06
C ALA A 47 -3.85 -4.82 -6.80
N ARG A 48 -3.20 -5.65 -5.99
CA ARG A 48 -3.73 -6.90 -5.50
C ARG A 48 -3.83 -6.86 -3.99
N VAL A 49 -4.91 -7.42 -3.45
CA VAL A 49 -5.06 -7.60 -2.00
C VAL A 49 -4.01 -8.58 -1.50
N ALA A 50 -3.03 -8.07 -0.76
CA ALA A 50 -1.97 -8.87 -0.15
C ALA A 50 -2.42 -9.45 1.19
N TRP A 51 -3.21 -8.70 1.96
CA TRP A 51 -3.77 -9.14 3.23
C TRP A 51 -4.98 -8.29 3.63
N THR A 52 -5.86 -8.88 4.44
CA THR A 52 -7.01 -8.20 5.04
C THR A 52 -7.05 -8.52 6.54
N ARG A 53 -7.24 -7.49 7.37
CA ARG A 53 -7.39 -7.62 8.82
C ARG A 53 -8.70 -6.98 9.28
N LYS A 54 -9.50 -7.72 10.03
CA LYS A 54 -10.70 -7.17 10.68
C LYS A 54 -10.29 -6.27 11.85
N LEU A 55 -10.88 -5.08 11.91
CA LEU A 55 -10.65 -4.11 12.97
C LEU A 55 -11.68 -4.27 14.10
N ALA A 56 -11.40 -3.61 15.22
CA ALA A 56 -12.31 -3.53 16.36
C ALA A 56 -13.59 -2.75 15.98
N LYS A 57 -14.70 -3.00 16.70
CA LYS A 57 -16.01 -2.43 16.35
C LYS A 57 -16.09 -0.90 16.47
N ASP A 58 -15.20 -0.32 17.26
CA ASP A 58 -15.04 1.10 17.53
C ASP A 58 -13.99 1.77 16.64
N ALA A 59 -13.37 1.03 15.72
CA ALA A 59 -12.45 1.60 14.74
C ALA A 59 -13.19 2.40 13.67
N VAL A 60 -12.44 3.26 12.96
CA VAL A 60 -12.96 4.15 11.90
C VAL A 60 -13.45 3.40 10.64
N ALA A 61 -13.13 2.12 10.52
CA ALA A 61 -13.57 1.23 9.45
C ALA A 61 -13.61 -0.22 9.95
N ARG A 62 -14.26 -1.11 9.20
CA ARG A 62 -14.34 -2.54 9.56
C ARG A 62 -13.07 -3.34 9.25
N PHE A 63 -12.30 -2.92 8.25
CA PHE A 63 -11.12 -3.64 7.78
C PHE A 63 -9.95 -2.71 7.51
N GLU A 64 -8.76 -3.24 7.76
CA GLU A 64 -7.49 -2.73 7.29
C GLU A 64 -7.02 -3.67 6.17
N VAL A 65 -6.64 -3.12 5.03
CA VAL A 65 -6.33 -3.88 3.82
C VAL A 65 -4.98 -3.44 3.29
N GLY A 66 -4.08 -4.41 3.13
CA GLY A 66 -2.80 -4.20 2.45
C GLY A 66 -2.92 -4.54 0.98
N LEU A 67 -2.56 -3.58 0.13
CA LEU A 67 -2.56 -3.71 -1.32
C LEU A 67 -1.12 -3.69 -1.82
N ALA A 68 -0.78 -4.64 -2.68
CA ALA A 68 0.50 -4.66 -3.40
C ALA A 68 0.25 -4.18 -4.84
N PHE A 69 0.96 -3.17 -5.31
CA PHE A 69 0.82 -2.74 -6.70
C PHE A 69 1.23 -3.86 -7.66
N THR A 70 0.40 -4.11 -8.67
CA THR A 70 0.62 -5.13 -9.70
C THR A 70 0.97 -4.51 -11.04
N ASP A 71 0.43 -3.32 -11.31
CA ASP A 71 0.78 -2.52 -12.47
C ASP A 71 0.71 -1.03 -12.10
N VAL A 72 1.85 -0.35 -12.23
CA VAL A 72 1.99 1.08 -11.99
C VAL A 72 2.68 1.68 -13.21
N PRO A 73 2.03 2.59 -13.94
CA PRO A 73 2.68 3.32 -15.01
C PRO A 73 3.97 3.99 -14.49
N PRO A 74 5.09 4.04 -15.24
CA PRO A 74 6.34 4.62 -14.77
C PRO A 74 6.18 6.07 -14.24
N LEU A 75 5.32 6.86 -14.87
CA LEU A 75 4.99 8.22 -14.42
C LEU A 75 4.27 8.23 -13.06
N ALA A 76 3.37 7.28 -12.82
CA ALA A 76 2.69 7.14 -11.54
C ALA A 76 3.66 6.68 -10.44
N MET A 77 4.61 5.80 -10.77
CA MET A 77 5.65 5.35 -9.84
C MET A 77 6.56 6.51 -9.40
N GLU A 78 6.99 7.37 -10.32
CA GLU A 78 7.79 8.57 -9.98
C GLU A 78 7.02 9.54 -9.07
N ARG A 79 5.72 9.72 -9.32
CA ARG A 79 4.85 10.54 -8.46
C ARG A 79 4.66 9.92 -7.08
N LEU A 80 4.40 8.61 -7.00
CA LEU A 80 4.31 7.90 -5.72
C LEU A 80 5.59 8.08 -4.89
N LYS A 81 6.77 7.94 -5.51
CA LYS A 81 8.06 8.20 -4.83
C LYS A 81 8.14 9.62 -4.29
N SER A 82 7.73 10.64 -5.05
CA SER A 82 7.79 12.03 -4.59
C SER A 82 6.88 12.33 -3.40
N VAL A 83 5.75 11.64 -3.28
CA VAL A 83 4.81 11.83 -2.16
C VAL A 83 5.25 11.05 -0.92
N LEU A 84 5.80 9.85 -1.08
CA LEU A 84 6.28 9.02 0.03
C LEU A 84 7.47 9.63 0.77
N VAL A 85 8.36 10.35 0.08
CA VAL A 85 9.52 11.01 0.70
C VAL A 85 9.12 12.22 1.54
N ALA A 86 7.99 12.87 1.22
CA ALA A 86 7.54 14.08 1.91
C ALA A 86 7.02 13.82 3.34
N ASP A 87 6.64 12.58 3.68
CA ASP A 87 6.15 12.23 5.02
C ASP A 87 7.30 11.89 6.01
N ASP A 88 8.54 11.69 5.56
CA ASP A 88 9.69 11.39 6.44
C ASP A 88 10.22 12.66 7.16
N GLU A 89 10.05 13.85 6.57
CA GLU A 89 10.49 15.10 7.23
C GLU A 89 9.53 15.59 8.34
N ALA A 90 8.30 15.08 8.41
CA ALA A 90 7.34 15.47 9.44
C ALA A 90 7.55 14.76 10.79
N ALA A 91 8.37 13.69 10.84
CA ALA A 91 8.63 12.93 12.07
C ALA A 91 9.91 13.36 12.82
N SER A 92 10.72 14.27 12.26
CA SER A 92 11.98 14.76 12.85
C SER A 92 11.88 16.23 13.33
N GLY A 93 10.73 16.63 13.84
CA GLY A 93 10.48 18.00 14.34
C GLY A 93 9.92 18.01 15.75
N SER A 94 10.65 17.47 16.73
CA SER A 94 10.44 17.78 18.14
C SER A 94 11.77 18.22 18.73
N MET A 95 11.91 19.55 18.85
CA MET A 95 12.91 20.21 19.67
C MET A 95 12.23 20.81 20.88
#